data_AF-A0AAI8YGS6-F1
#
_entry.id   AF-A0AAI8YGS6-F1
#
_cell.length_a   1.000
_cell.length_b   1.000
_cell.length_c   1.000
_cell.angle_alpha   90.00
_cell.angle_beta   90.00
_cell.angle_gamma   90.00
#
_symmetry.space_group_name_H-M   'P 1'
#
loop_
_entity.id
_entity.type
_entity.pdbx_description
1 polymer ?
#
loop_
_entity_poly.entity_id
_entity_poly.type
_entity_poly.pdbx_seq_one_letter_code
_entity_poly.pdbx_strand_id
1 'polypeptide(L)'
;MEAKTPSDQEVIDAPSWRISEARLKKLAPSVNKMNESTKLGIPDDARAAQSRYKKDGTRTFRIYGRGEHNYGVSLNADMAILFNIMYARLLKVGVPQTTEDKNRLASTRALQIIWDYYVAAAAAAGVARQEVGAQLEAEFGVPWRYMPTPPGPERTWPEAEAVKAAYKTKSLKMTRTMRQQIAEARALIPVDGNGDVVWDEAKNDQYAMLVVRIDKGDGLREFGEV
;
A
#
# COMPACT_ATOMS: atom_id res chain seq x y z
N MET A 1 -17.23 -11.42 58.14
CA MET A 1 -16.28 -10.34 57.80
C MET A 1 -15.65 -10.72 56.48
N GLU A 2 -16.20 -10.21 55.38
CA GLU A 2 -15.66 -10.40 54.04
C GLU A 2 -14.67 -9.28 53.75
N ALA A 3 -13.44 -9.65 53.37
CA ALA A 3 -12.42 -8.70 52.97
C ALA A 3 -12.64 -8.32 51.49
N LYS A 4 -12.89 -7.03 51.26
CA LYS A 4 -13.05 -6.43 49.93
C LYS A 4 -11.70 -6.38 49.20
N THR A 5 -11.66 -6.96 48.01
CA THR A 5 -10.58 -6.77 47.02
C THR A 5 -10.70 -5.37 46.41
N PRO A 6 -9.61 -4.60 46.23
CA PRO A 6 -9.67 -3.31 45.56
C PRO A 6 -9.95 -3.46 44.07
N SER A 7 -10.84 -2.59 43.62
CA SER A 7 -11.43 -2.40 42.31
C SER A 7 -10.44 -2.01 41.22
N ASP A 8 -10.67 -2.56 40.03
CA ASP A 8 -10.66 -1.91 38.72
C ASP A 8 -9.84 -0.63 38.62
N GLN A 9 -8.55 -0.81 38.36
CA GLN A 9 -7.77 0.21 37.67
C GLN A 9 -8.24 0.18 36.21
N GLU A 10 -8.94 1.23 35.78
CA GLU A 10 -9.25 1.52 34.38
C GLU A 10 -7.96 1.39 33.55
N VAL A 11 -7.84 0.28 32.82
CA VAL A 11 -6.92 0.20 31.70
C VAL A 11 -7.48 1.14 30.66
N ILE A 12 -6.84 2.30 30.53
CA ILE A 12 -7.09 3.26 29.46
C ILE A 12 -6.93 2.48 28.15
N ASP A 13 -8.05 2.15 27.51
CA ASP A 13 -8.08 1.54 26.19
C ASP A 13 -7.32 2.46 25.23
N ALA A 14 -6.11 2.04 24.87
CA ALA A 14 -5.40 2.62 23.74
C ALA A 14 -6.33 2.53 22.52
N PRO A 15 -6.43 3.59 21.69
CA PRO A 15 -7.32 3.60 20.54
C PRO A 15 -7.01 2.37 19.68
N SER A 16 -7.94 1.41 19.66
CA SER A 16 -7.74 0.17 18.92
C SER A 16 -7.68 0.50 17.43
N TRP A 17 -6.47 0.45 16.86
CA TRP A 17 -6.18 0.70 15.45
C TRP A 17 -6.63 -0.44 14.52
N ARG A 18 -7.76 -1.09 14.84
CA ARG A 18 -8.33 -2.17 14.03
C ARG A 18 -9.65 -1.73 13.41
N ILE A 19 -9.68 -1.68 12.08
CA ILE A 19 -10.93 -1.86 11.35
C ILE A 19 -11.21 -3.37 11.38
N SER A 20 -12.25 -3.79 12.09
CA SER A 20 -12.68 -5.19 12.09
C SER A 20 -13.12 -5.63 10.68
N GLU A 21 -12.97 -6.91 10.34
CA GLU A 21 -13.46 -7.46 9.06
C GLU A 21 -14.94 -7.17 8.80
N ALA A 22 -15.74 -7.08 9.87
CA ALA A 22 -17.14 -6.68 9.80
C ALA A 22 -17.33 -5.21 9.33
N ARG A 23 -16.38 -4.34 9.66
CA ARG A 23 -16.35 -2.92 9.26
C ARG A 23 -15.83 -2.76 7.83
N LEU A 24 -14.87 -3.59 7.39
CA LEU A 24 -14.45 -3.70 5.98
C LEU A 24 -15.61 -4.10 5.05
N LYS A 25 -16.47 -5.04 5.47
CA LYS A 25 -17.67 -5.43 4.69
C LYS A 25 -18.75 -4.33 4.63
N LYS A 26 -18.81 -3.44 5.63
CA LYS A 26 -19.70 -2.27 5.64
C LYS A 26 -19.16 -1.06 4.86
N LEU A 27 -17.85 -1.03 4.60
CA LEU A 27 -17.18 0.03 3.84
C LEU A 27 -17.09 -0.28 2.33
N ALA A 28 -17.51 -1.48 1.90
CA ALA A 28 -17.86 -1.72 0.51
C ALA A 28 -19.03 -0.78 0.15
N PRO A 29 -18.87 0.16 -0.79
CA PRO A 29 -19.91 1.13 -1.07
C PRO A 29 -21.18 0.40 -1.55
N SER A 30 -22.28 0.67 -0.85
CA SER A 30 -23.62 0.57 -1.41
C SER A 30 -23.58 1.33 -2.74
N VAL A 31 -23.91 0.63 -3.83
CA VAL A 31 -24.09 1.22 -5.16
C VAL A 31 -25.22 2.25 -5.05
N ASN A 32 -24.91 3.51 -4.70
CA ASN A 32 -25.68 4.69 -5.08
C ASN A 32 -25.08 5.99 -4.51
N LYS A 33 -25.13 7.02 -5.38
CA LYS A 33 -24.73 8.44 -5.23
C LYS A 33 -23.27 8.78 -5.50
N MET A 34 -22.87 8.68 -6.77
CA MET A 34 -21.79 9.52 -7.32
C MET A 34 -22.37 10.89 -7.69
N ASN A 35 -21.93 11.94 -6.99
CA ASN A 35 -22.09 13.33 -7.43
C ASN A 35 -20.95 13.70 -8.39
N GLU A 36 -21.28 14.54 -9.37
CA GLU A 36 -20.49 14.86 -10.58
C GLU A 36 -19.25 15.75 -10.35
N SER A 37 -18.23 15.20 -9.70
CA SER A 37 -16.83 15.52 -10.01
C SER A 37 -16.20 14.27 -10.61
N THR A 38 -16.64 13.95 -11.83
CA THR A 38 -16.57 12.61 -12.45
C THR A 38 -15.23 12.25 -13.07
N LYS A 39 -14.31 13.21 -13.25
CA LYS A 39 -13.01 12.95 -13.89
C LYS A 39 -11.92 12.73 -12.84
N LEU A 40 -11.15 11.66 -13.01
CA LEU A 40 -10.03 11.27 -12.15
C LEU A 40 -8.92 12.32 -12.01
N GLY A 41 -8.87 13.33 -12.89
CA GLY A 41 -7.84 14.38 -12.81
C GLY A 41 -6.42 13.87 -13.06
N ILE A 42 -6.25 12.74 -13.76
CA ILE A 42 -4.95 12.23 -14.18
C ILE A 42 -4.33 13.24 -15.17
N PRO A 43 -3.10 13.74 -14.93
CA PRO A 43 -2.40 14.64 -15.85
C PRO A 43 -2.07 13.96 -17.17
N ASP A 44 -1.94 14.75 -18.24
CA ASP A 44 -1.59 14.25 -19.58
C ASP A 44 -0.25 13.50 -19.59
N ASP A 45 0.74 14.00 -18.85
CA ASP A 45 2.00 13.30 -18.57
C ASP A 45 1.99 12.72 -17.15
N ALA A 46 1.17 11.68 -16.96
CA ALA A 46 1.01 11.00 -15.68
C ALA A 46 2.34 10.45 -15.15
N ARG A 47 3.20 9.92 -16.03
CA ARG A 47 4.53 9.39 -15.68
C ARG A 47 5.44 10.48 -15.12
N ALA A 48 5.56 11.63 -15.78
CA ALA A 48 6.39 12.72 -15.27
C ALA A 48 5.79 13.30 -13.98
N ALA A 49 4.47 13.40 -13.90
CA ALA A 49 3.81 13.92 -12.71
C ALA A 49 4.01 13.01 -11.48
N GLN A 50 3.94 11.69 -11.67
CA GLN A 50 4.27 10.71 -10.62
C GLN A 50 5.74 10.77 -10.23
N SER A 51 6.64 10.90 -11.22
CA SER A 51 8.09 10.99 -10.96
C SER A 51 8.47 12.26 -10.20
N ARG A 52 7.82 13.40 -10.49
CA ARG A 52 7.94 14.63 -9.70
C ARG A 52 7.42 14.43 -8.29
N TYR A 53 6.24 13.83 -8.13
CA TYR A 53 5.69 13.54 -6.81
C TYR A 53 6.62 12.68 -5.95
N LYS A 54 7.25 11.66 -6.53
CA LYS A 54 8.24 10.81 -5.83
C LYS A 54 9.51 11.57 -5.41
N LYS A 55 9.86 12.63 -6.14
CA LYS A 55 11.07 13.42 -5.90
C LYS A 55 10.82 14.53 -4.87
N ASP A 56 9.70 15.22 -5.02
CA ASP A 56 9.41 16.47 -4.32
C ASP A 56 8.35 16.28 -3.20
N GLY A 57 7.62 15.16 -3.23
CA GLY A 57 6.58 14.82 -2.26
C GLY A 57 7.09 14.08 -1.02
N THR A 58 6.23 14.01 0.00
CA THR A 58 6.51 13.36 1.29
C THR A 58 6.22 11.86 1.31
N ARG A 59 5.56 11.34 0.27
CA ARG A 59 5.04 9.97 0.20
C ARG A 59 5.68 9.16 -0.93
N THR A 60 5.61 7.83 -0.84
CA THR A 60 6.24 6.91 -1.80
C THR A 60 5.67 7.05 -3.21
N PHE A 61 4.35 7.22 -3.34
CA PHE A 61 3.66 7.43 -4.61
C PHE A 61 2.27 8.02 -4.35
N ARG A 62 1.59 8.51 -5.39
CA ARG A 62 0.19 9.00 -5.30
C ARG A 62 -0.78 8.18 -6.14
N ILE A 63 -2.03 8.17 -5.73
CA ILE A 63 -3.19 7.65 -6.47
C ILE A 63 -4.17 8.80 -6.72
N TYR A 64 -4.71 8.87 -7.94
CA TYR A 64 -5.72 9.87 -8.27
C TYR A 64 -7.12 9.39 -7.83
N GLY A 65 -7.85 10.26 -7.16
CA GLY A 65 -9.22 10.00 -6.70
C GLY A 65 -10.26 10.78 -7.48
N ARG A 66 -11.51 10.32 -7.46
CA ARG A 66 -12.66 11.18 -7.80
C ARG A 66 -12.97 12.11 -6.62
N GLY A 67 -13.58 13.27 -6.90
CA GLY A 67 -13.95 14.23 -5.87
C GLY A 67 -12.84 15.22 -5.51
N GLU A 68 -12.75 15.60 -4.24
CA GLU A 68 -11.93 16.73 -3.77
C GLU A 68 -10.45 16.38 -3.57
N HIS A 69 -10.14 15.10 -3.32
CA HIS A 69 -8.79 14.68 -2.90
C HIS A 69 -8.16 13.69 -3.88
N ASN A 70 -6.83 13.74 -3.95
CA ASN A 70 -6.00 12.60 -4.35
C ASN A 70 -5.50 11.89 -3.09
N TYR A 71 -4.71 10.83 -3.26
CA TYR A 71 -4.19 10.05 -2.14
C TYR A 71 -2.67 9.90 -2.21
N GLY A 72 -1.97 10.28 -1.15
CA GLY A 72 -0.55 10.02 -0.96
C GLY A 72 -0.37 8.69 -0.23
N VAL A 73 0.58 7.88 -0.68
CA VAL A 73 0.80 6.53 -0.14
C VAL A 73 2.25 6.39 0.34
N SER A 74 2.41 6.07 1.63
CA SER A 74 3.68 5.71 2.24
C SER A 74 3.73 4.21 2.46
N LEU A 75 4.66 3.52 1.81
CA LEU A 75 4.96 2.13 2.11
C LEU A 75 5.88 2.04 3.33
N ASN A 76 5.94 0.88 3.99
CA ASN A 76 7.02 0.60 4.93
C ASN A 76 8.39 0.68 4.23
N ALA A 77 9.47 0.85 4.99
CA ALA A 77 10.80 1.16 4.45
C ALA A 77 11.29 0.13 3.41
N ASP A 78 11.18 -1.17 3.70
CA ASP A 78 11.63 -2.22 2.80
C ASP A 78 10.83 -2.23 1.49
N MET A 79 9.52 -2.07 1.59
CA MET A 79 8.64 -2.07 0.42
C MET A 79 8.76 -0.77 -0.37
N ALA A 80 9.06 0.36 0.27
CA ALA A 80 9.40 1.62 -0.41
C ALA A 80 10.69 1.48 -1.24
N ILE A 81 11.73 0.83 -0.70
CA ILE A 81 12.98 0.54 -1.44
C ILE A 81 12.67 -0.36 -2.64
N LEU A 82 11.97 -1.48 -2.42
CA LEU A 82 11.58 -2.40 -3.49
C LEU A 82 10.78 -1.68 -4.58
N PHE A 83 9.78 -0.89 -4.18
CA PHE A 83 8.94 -0.11 -5.09
C PHE A 83 9.78 0.85 -5.92
N ASN A 84 10.69 1.61 -5.29
CA ASN A 84 11.55 2.58 -5.98
C ASN A 84 12.46 1.90 -7.01
N ILE A 85 13.04 0.74 -6.67
CA ILE A 85 13.85 -0.04 -7.60
C ILE A 85 13.02 -0.50 -8.80
N MET A 86 11.82 -1.04 -8.56
CA MET A 86 10.95 -1.52 -9.65
C MET A 86 10.45 -0.38 -10.54
N TYR A 87 10.06 0.75 -9.94
CA TYR A 87 9.65 1.95 -10.66
C TYR A 87 10.78 2.48 -11.56
N ALA A 88 12.01 2.60 -11.02
CA ALA A 88 13.17 3.02 -11.80
C ALA A 88 13.51 2.05 -12.94
N ARG A 89 13.32 0.73 -12.75
CA ARG A 89 13.49 -0.26 -13.81
C ARG A 89 12.49 -0.07 -14.94
N LEU A 90 11.22 0.20 -14.62
CA LEU A 90 10.19 0.45 -15.64
C LEU A 90 10.43 1.74 -16.40
N LEU A 91 10.90 2.80 -15.73
CA LEU A 91 11.26 4.05 -16.41
C LEU A 91 12.32 3.83 -17.50
N LYS A 92 13.31 2.95 -17.25
CA LYS A 92 14.36 2.61 -18.23
C LYS A 92 13.84 1.83 -19.43
N VAL A 93 12.74 1.09 -19.30
CA VAL A 93 12.14 0.32 -20.40
C VAL A 93 11.42 1.22 -21.41
N GLY A 94 10.88 2.37 -20.96
CA GLY A 94 10.14 3.29 -21.83
C GLY A 94 8.64 2.97 -21.90
N VAL A 95 7.97 3.46 -22.94
CA VAL A 95 6.54 3.21 -23.20
C VAL A 95 6.44 2.16 -24.32
N PRO A 96 5.74 1.03 -24.11
CA PRO A 96 5.63 -0.02 -25.12
C PRO A 96 4.81 0.46 -26.32
N GLN A 97 5.27 0.15 -27.53
CA GLN A 97 4.65 0.62 -28.77
C GLN A 97 3.72 -0.45 -29.37
N THR A 98 4.12 -1.72 -29.30
CA THR A 98 3.36 -2.84 -29.88
C THR A 98 2.52 -3.57 -28.84
N THR A 99 1.55 -4.36 -29.30
CA THR A 99 0.76 -5.25 -28.42
C THR A 99 1.65 -6.31 -27.74
N GLU A 100 2.68 -6.81 -28.45
CA GLU A 100 3.63 -7.76 -27.89
C GLU A 100 4.45 -7.13 -26.75
N ASP A 101 4.95 -5.90 -26.94
CA ASP A 101 5.67 -5.16 -25.89
C ASP A 101 4.78 -4.94 -24.66
N LYS A 102 3.51 -4.61 -24.87
CA LYS A 102 2.53 -4.43 -23.78
C LYS A 102 2.35 -5.72 -22.98
N ASN A 103 2.18 -6.87 -23.65
CA ASN A 103 2.08 -8.17 -23.00
C ASN A 103 3.36 -8.55 -22.24
N ARG A 104 4.52 -8.31 -22.85
CA ARG A 104 5.81 -8.57 -22.23
C ARG A 104 6.02 -7.69 -21.00
N LEU A 105 5.68 -6.40 -21.07
CA LEU A 105 5.82 -5.49 -19.94
C LEU A 105 4.85 -5.85 -18.80
N ALA A 106 3.60 -6.20 -19.13
CA ALA A 106 2.59 -6.66 -18.17
C ALA A 106 3.00 -7.91 -17.37
N SER A 107 3.76 -8.82 -18.00
CA SER A 107 4.26 -10.03 -17.33
C SER A 107 5.54 -9.81 -16.50
N THR A 108 6.14 -8.62 -16.55
CA THR A 108 7.33 -8.34 -15.72
C THR A 108 6.96 -8.27 -14.26
N ARG A 109 7.83 -8.84 -13.41
CA ARG A 109 7.66 -8.75 -11.95
C ARG A 109 7.64 -7.30 -11.45
N ALA A 110 8.35 -6.40 -12.14
CA ALA A 110 8.38 -4.98 -11.78
C ALA A 110 7.00 -4.32 -11.90
N LEU A 111 6.32 -4.50 -13.05
CA LEU A 111 5.00 -3.91 -13.24
C LEU A 111 3.94 -4.58 -12.35
N GLN A 112 4.03 -5.90 -12.15
CA GLN A 112 3.15 -6.63 -11.23
C GLN A 112 3.26 -6.13 -9.79
N ILE A 113 4.48 -5.92 -9.28
CA ILE A 113 4.68 -5.40 -7.93
C ILE A 113 4.08 -4.00 -7.77
N ILE A 114 4.29 -3.12 -8.75
CA ILE A 114 3.73 -1.76 -8.70
C ILE A 114 2.20 -1.81 -8.71
N TRP A 115 1.64 -2.63 -9.59
CA TRP A 115 0.21 -2.88 -9.65
C TRP A 115 -0.37 -3.40 -8.34
N ASP A 116 0.27 -4.38 -7.70
CA ASP A 116 -0.20 -4.93 -6.41
C ASP A 116 -0.29 -3.83 -5.34
N TYR A 117 0.72 -2.94 -5.24
CA TYR A 117 0.70 -1.83 -4.29
C TYR A 117 -0.33 -0.75 -4.63
N TYR A 118 -0.45 -0.42 -5.92
CA TYR A 118 -1.44 0.53 -6.41
C TYR A 118 -2.85 0.06 -6.08
N VAL A 119 -3.16 -1.23 -6.30
CA VAL A 119 -4.46 -1.84 -6.00
C VAL A 119 -4.72 -1.92 -4.50
N ALA A 120 -3.73 -2.33 -3.70
CA ALA A 120 -3.87 -2.39 -2.25
C ALA A 120 -4.15 -1.00 -1.65
N ALA A 121 -3.43 0.04 -2.09
CA ALA A 121 -3.67 1.40 -1.67
C ALA A 121 -5.01 1.95 -2.19
N ALA A 122 -5.43 1.57 -3.40
CA ALA A 122 -6.76 1.92 -3.93
C ALA A 122 -7.89 1.36 -3.06
N ALA A 123 -7.76 0.09 -2.66
CA ALA A 123 -8.74 -0.57 -1.79
C ALA A 123 -8.83 0.14 -0.43
N ALA A 124 -7.70 0.55 0.16
CA ALA A 124 -7.67 1.35 1.38
C ALA A 124 -8.30 2.75 1.18
N ALA A 125 -8.07 3.37 0.02
CA ALA A 125 -8.59 4.70 -0.33
C ALA A 125 -10.07 4.71 -0.78
N GLY A 126 -10.71 3.55 -0.94
CA GLY A 126 -12.02 3.45 -1.57
C GLY A 126 -12.05 3.83 -3.06
N VAL A 127 -10.89 3.77 -3.74
CA VAL A 127 -10.74 4.06 -5.18
C VAL A 127 -10.94 2.77 -5.97
N ALA A 128 -11.70 2.83 -7.07
CA ALA A 128 -12.00 1.63 -7.83
C ALA A 128 -10.75 1.15 -8.61
N ARG A 129 -10.58 -0.18 -8.68
CA ARG A 129 -9.42 -0.81 -9.33
C ARG A 129 -9.20 -0.32 -10.77
N GLN A 130 -10.28 -0.12 -11.51
CA GLN A 130 -10.26 0.33 -12.91
C GLN A 130 -9.65 1.74 -13.04
N GLU A 131 -9.82 2.58 -12.02
CA GLU A 131 -9.32 3.95 -11.98
C GLU A 131 -7.81 3.99 -11.80
N VAL A 132 -7.32 3.14 -10.90
CA VAL A 132 -5.89 2.90 -10.73
C VAL A 132 -5.30 2.19 -11.94
N GLY A 133 -6.07 1.35 -12.61
CA GLY A 133 -5.74 0.79 -13.93
C GLY A 133 -5.55 1.87 -14.98
N ALA A 134 -6.44 2.85 -15.05
CA ALA A 134 -6.33 3.99 -15.97
C ALA A 134 -5.11 4.87 -15.65
N GLN A 135 -4.80 5.08 -14.37
CA GLN A 135 -3.58 5.76 -13.95
C GLN A 135 -2.33 5.00 -14.42
N LEU A 136 -2.26 3.69 -14.16
CA LEU A 136 -1.10 2.87 -14.51
C LEU A 136 -0.94 2.74 -16.03
N GLU A 137 -2.04 2.72 -16.78
CA GLU A 137 -2.03 2.79 -18.24
C GLU A 137 -1.47 4.15 -18.73
N ALA A 138 -1.85 5.26 -18.11
CA ALA A 138 -1.29 6.58 -18.43
C ALA A 138 0.20 6.70 -18.06
N GLU A 139 0.65 6.04 -16.98
CA GLU A 139 2.05 6.05 -16.57
C GLU A 139 2.93 5.12 -17.44
N PHE A 140 2.45 3.93 -17.80
CA PHE A 140 3.29 2.89 -18.41
C PHE A 140 2.87 2.43 -19.81
N GLY A 141 1.75 2.93 -20.35
CA GLY A 141 1.25 2.56 -21.67
C GLY A 141 0.73 1.12 -21.78
N VAL A 142 0.57 0.44 -20.64
CA VAL A 142 0.05 -0.93 -20.55
C VAL A 142 -1.40 -0.87 -20.09
N PRO A 143 -2.37 -1.21 -20.95
CA PRO A 143 -3.76 -1.30 -20.54
C PRO A 143 -3.93 -2.25 -19.36
N TRP A 144 -4.70 -1.83 -18.35
CA TRP A 144 -4.86 -2.60 -17.11
C TRP A 144 -5.46 -4.00 -17.34
N ARG A 145 -6.16 -4.21 -18.46
CA ARG A 145 -6.65 -5.54 -18.89
C ARG A 145 -5.56 -6.58 -19.14
N TYR A 146 -4.32 -6.14 -19.40
CA TYR A 146 -3.16 -7.02 -19.53
C TYR A 146 -2.51 -7.31 -18.19
N MET A 147 -2.78 -6.50 -17.17
CA MET A 147 -2.32 -6.80 -15.84
C MET A 147 -3.04 -8.05 -15.37
N PRO A 148 -2.33 -8.96 -14.68
CA PRO A 148 -3.02 -10.04 -14.01
C PRO A 148 -4.13 -9.41 -13.19
N THR A 149 -5.32 -10.00 -13.22
CA THR A 149 -6.32 -9.69 -12.21
C THR A 149 -5.55 -9.79 -10.89
N PRO A 150 -5.39 -8.66 -10.16
CA PRO A 150 -4.72 -8.73 -8.88
C PRO A 150 -5.52 -9.75 -8.05
N PRO A 151 -4.98 -10.28 -6.95
CA PRO A 151 -5.81 -10.90 -5.94
C PRO A 151 -6.87 -9.88 -5.51
N GLY A 152 -7.97 -9.82 -6.26
CA GLY A 152 -9.15 -9.08 -5.89
C GLY A 152 -9.82 -9.86 -4.77
N PRO A 153 -10.97 -9.40 -4.30
CA PRO A 153 -11.79 -10.18 -3.38
C PRO A 153 -12.14 -11.60 -3.89
N GLU A 154 -11.86 -11.91 -5.15
CA GLU A 154 -12.12 -13.19 -5.84
C GLU A 154 -10.94 -14.18 -5.85
N ARG A 155 -9.72 -13.78 -5.48
CA ARG A 155 -8.71 -14.77 -5.06
C ARG A 155 -9.05 -15.06 -3.62
N THR A 156 -9.38 -16.31 -3.29
CA THR A 156 -9.70 -16.67 -1.91
C THR A 156 -8.58 -16.12 -1.02
N TRP A 157 -8.94 -15.37 0.03
CA TRP A 157 -8.05 -14.87 1.10
C TRP A 157 -6.83 -15.77 1.42
N PRO A 158 -6.93 -17.12 1.42
CA PRO A 158 -5.81 -18.03 1.59
C PRO A 158 -4.55 -17.78 0.74
N GLU A 159 -4.65 -17.33 -0.52
CA GLU A 159 -3.44 -17.12 -1.34
C GLU A 159 -2.70 -15.82 -0.99
N ALA A 160 -3.43 -14.76 -0.68
CA ALA A 160 -2.85 -13.52 -0.18
C ALA A 160 -2.23 -13.73 1.22
N GLU A 161 -2.92 -14.48 2.07
CA GLU A 161 -2.41 -14.88 3.39
C GLU A 161 -1.19 -15.80 3.29
N ALA A 162 -1.14 -16.72 2.33
CA ALA A 162 0.05 -17.55 2.09
C ALA A 162 1.25 -16.70 1.65
N VAL A 163 1.03 -15.68 0.80
CA VAL A 163 2.08 -14.73 0.38
C VAL A 163 2.57 -13.91 1.58
N LYS A 164 1.67 -13.37 2.39
CA LYS A 164 2.01 -12.64 3.62
C LYS A 164 2.75 -13.52 4.63
N ALA A 165 2.29 -14.75 4.85
CA ALA A 165 2.94 -15.70 5.75
C ALA A 165 4.36 -16.06 5.27
N ALA A 166 4.54 -16.27 3.97
CA ALA A 166 5.85 -16.51 3.38
C ALA A 166 6.77 -15.28 3.52
N TYR A 167 6.22 -14.06 3.35
CA TYR A 167 6.95 -12.82 3.56
C TYR A 167 7.35 -12.64 5.04
N LYS A 168 6.42 -12.78 5.98
CA LYS A 168 6.66 -12.73 7.44
C LYS A 168 7.76 -13.69 7.86
N THR A 169 7.71 -14.94 7.38
CA THR A 169 8.74 -15.94 7.67
C THR A 169 10.12 -15.51 7.18
N LYS A 170 10.23 -15.00 5.94
CA LYS A 170 11.50 -14.54 5.37
C LYS A 170 12.01 -13.28 6.06
N SER A 171 11.11 -12.34 6.36
CA SER A 171 11.43 -11.08 7.03
C SER A 171 11.93 -11.34 8.44
N LEU A 172 11.21 -12.13 9.26
CA LEU A 172 11.67 -12.54 10.60
C LEU A 172 13.03 -13.24 10.56
N LYS A 173 13.28 -14.12 9.57
CA LYS A 173 14.59 -14.75 9.40
C LYS A 173 15.67 -13.70 9.12
N MET A 174 15.43 -12.76 8.21
CA MET A 174 16.37 -11.70 7.88
C MET A 174 16.64 -10.80 9.09
N THR A 175 15.59 -10.33 9.76
CA THR A 175 15.67 -9.45 10.93
C THR A 175 16.41 -10.12 12.09
N ARG A 176 16.18 -11.42 12.34
CA ARG A 176 16.96 -12.20 13.30
C ARG A 176 18.45 -12.25 12.93
N THR A 177 18.77 -12.53 11.68
CA THR A 177 20.16 -12.55 11.19
C THR A 177 20.83 -11.18 11.34
N MET A 178 20.16 -10.11 10.93
CA MET A 178 20.67 -8.73 11.07
C MET A 178 20.95 -8.40 12.54
N ARG A 179 20.01 -8.73 13.43
CA ARG A 179 20.19 -8.49 14.87
C ARG A 179 21.37 -9.28 15.46
N GLN A 180 21.61 -10.50 14.98
CA GLN A 180 22.74 -11.32 15.42
C GLN A 180 24.08 -10.76 14.94
N GLN A 181 24.13 -10.33 13.68
CA GLN A 181 25.37 -9.97 12.98
C GLN A 181 25.76 -8.49 13.08
N ILE A 182 24.79 -7.59 13.27
CA ILE A 182 25.01 -6.13 13.26
C ILE A 182 24.74 -5.60 14.67
N ALA A 183 25.75 -4.95 15.27
CA ALA A 183 25.67 -4.48 16.65
C ALA A 183 24.60 -3.40 16.83
N GLU A 184 24.53 -2.45 15.89
CA GLU A 184 23.57 -1.34 15.87
C GLU A 184 22.12 -1.86 15.74
N ALA A 185 21.92 -2.96 15.01
CA ALA A 185 20.59 -3.54 14.80
C ALA A 185 19.99 -4.09 16.10
N ARG A 186 20.81 -4.44 17.11
CA ARG A 186 20.31 -4.92 18.42
C ARG A 186 19.57 -3.85 19.20
N ALA A 187 19.92 -2.58 19.00
CA ALA A 187 19.27 -1.44 19.64
C ALA A 187 17.98 -1.02 18.91
N LEU A 188 17.86 -1.34 17.61
CA LEU A 188 16.77 -0.89 16.75
C LEU A 188 15.67 -1.93 16.54
N ILE A 189 16.00 -3.22 16.67
CA ILE A 189 15.06 -4.33 16.46
C ILE A 189 14.49 -4.76 17.82
N PRO A 190 13.20 -4.48 18.10
CA PRO A 190 12.59 -4.86 19.35
C PRO A 190 12.47 -6.39 19.47
N VAL A 191 12.62 -6.88 20.69
CA VAL A 191 12.40 -8.27 21.06
C VAL A 191 11.39 -8.36 22.20
N ASP A 192 10.67 -9.47 22.28
CA ASP A 192 9.75 -9.76 23.38
C ASP A 192 10.50 -10.27 24.63
N GLY A 193 9.75 -10.65 25.66
CA GLY A 193 10.31 -11.18 26.92
C GLY A 193 11.11 -12.48 26.76
N ASN A 194 10.97 -13.20 25.64
CA ASN A 194 11.72 -14.41 25.32
C ASN A 194 12.95 -14.12 24.44
N GLY A 195 13.16 -12.86 24.03
CA GLY A 195 14.22 -12.47 23.11
C GLY A 195 13.88 -12.71 21.63
N ASP A 196 12.62 -13.04 21.32
CA ASP A 196 12.15 -13.21 19.95
C ASP A 196 11.83 -11.85 19.31
N VAL A 197 12.14 -11.70 18.02
CA VAL A 197 11.85 -10.46 17.27
C VAL A 197 10.35 -10.21 17.25
N VAL A 198 9.94 -9.02 17.71
CA VAL A 198 8.54 -8.60 17.68
C VAL A 198 8.12 -8.31 16.25
N TRP A 199 7.03 -8.93 15.81
CA TRP A 199 6.41 -8.66 14.51
C TRP A 199 5.17 -7.80 14.69
N ASP A 200 5.19 -6.58 14.17
CA ASP A 200 4.04 -5.69 14.14
C ASP A 200 3.43 -5.72 12.74
N GLU A 201 2.29 -6.39 12.55
CA GLU A 201 1.64 -6.50 11.23
C GLU A 201 1.27 -5.13 10.65
N ALA A 202 0.97 -4.13 11.48
CA ALA A 202 0.64 -2.79 11.00
C ALA A 202 1.85 -2.04 10.42
N LYS A 203 3.08 -2.47 10.76
CA LYS A 203 4.32 -1.81 10.31
C LYS A 203 5.17 -2.68 9.38
N ASN A 204 5.17 -3.98 9.63
CA ASN A 204 6.07 -4.93 9.02
C ASN A 204 5.40 -5.81 7.98
N ASP A 205 4.05 -5.83 7.87
CA ASP A 205 3.39 -6.61 6.81
C ASP A 205 3.81 -6.16 5.41
N GLN A 206 3.79 -7.07 4.45
CA GLN A 206 4.13 -6.79 3.06
C GLN A 206 3.29 -5.65 2.47
N TYR A 207 2.04 -5.51 2.91
CA TYR A 207 1.13 -4.46 2.47
C TYR A 207 0.83 -3.45 3.59
N ALA A 208 1.68 -3.38 4.63
CA ALA A 208 1.64 -2.30 5.61
C ALA A 208 1.96 -0.97 4.92
N MET A 209 0.96 -0.10 4.84
CA MET A 209 1.05 1.20 4.20
C MET A 209 0.15 2.23 4.88
N LEU A 210 0.55 3.48 4.76
CA LEU A 210 -0.22 4.65 5.17
C LEU A 210 -0.78 5.31 3.92
N VAL A 211 -2.09 5.53 3.89
CA VAL A 211 -2.78 6.27 2.83
C VAL A 211 -3.39 7.54 3.42
N VAL A 212 -3.02 8.68 2.85
CA VAL A 212 -3.49 10.01 3.30
C VAL A 212 -4.18 10.74 2.17
N ARG A 213 -5.22 11.51 2.51
CA ARG A 213 -5.85 12.45 1.58
C ARG A 213 -4.88 13.61 1.31
N ILE A 214 -4.68 13.93 0.04
CA ILE A 214 -3.84 15.04 -0.41
C ILE A 214 -4.60 15.97 -1.35
N ASP A 215 -4.17 17.23 -1.39
CA ASP A 215 -4.71 18.24 -2.29
C ASP A 215 -4.49 17.87 -3.76
N LYS A 216 -5.46 18.16 -4.62
CA LYS A 216 -5.36 17.85 -6.05
C LYS A 216 -4.45 18.79 -6.82
N GLY A 217 -4.30 20.03 -6.36
CA GLY A 217 -3.48 21.05 -6.99
C GLY A 217 -2.00 20.80 -6.73
N ASP A 218 -1.57 20.94 -5.48
CA ASP A 218 -0.14 20.80 -5.14
C ASP A 218 0.28 19.34 -4.92
N GLY A 219 -0.64 18.47 -4.48
CA GLY A 219 -0.33 17.09 -4.10
C GLY A 219 0.44 16.96 -2.77
N LEU A 220 0.81 18.06 -2.13
CA LEU A 220 1.69 18.12 -0.96
C LEU A 220 0.91 18.35 0.33
N ARG A 221 -0.18 19.12 0.28
CA ARG A 221 -0.99 19.37 1.47
C ARG A 221 -1.80 18.14 1.83
N GLU A 222 -1.66 17.68 3.07
CA GLU A 222 -2.34 16.48 3.58
C GLU A 222 -3.54 16.85 4.46
N PHE A 223 -4.61 16.04 4.40
CA PHE A 223 -5.86 16.23 5.14
C PHE A 223 -6.15 15.09 6.13
N GLY A 224 -5.16 14.25 6.40
CA GLY A 224 -5.25 13.10 7.31
C GLY A 224 -5.44 11.76 6.60
N GLU A 225 -5.42 10.70 7.41
CA GLU A 225 -5.50 9.31 6.96
C GLU A 225 -6.90 8.95 6.41
N VAL A 226 -6.96 7.90 5.60
CA VAL A 226 -8.21 7.32 5.08
C VAL A 226 -8.73 6.22 6.00
#